data_AF-A0A2T1KA98-F1
#
_entry.id   AF-A0A2T1KA98-F1
#
_cell.length_a   1.000
_cell.length_b   1.000
_cell.length_c   1.000
_cell.angle_alpha   90.00
_cell.angle_beta   90.00
_cell.angle_gamma   90.00
#
_symmetry.space_group_name_H-M   'P 1'
#
loop_
_entity.id
_entity.type
_entity.pdbx_description
1 polymer ?
#
loop_
_entity_poly.entity_id
_entity_poly.type
_entity_poly.pdbx_seq_one_letter_code
_entity_poly.pdbx_strand_id
1 'polypeptide(L)'
;MEITIHLKASSNNDTRDGVIEMWHRWENEPASERKQFHKITDALLSKPSSGIQGWKEGYFMGWANGPYSQDTEWLIDHITISEESLLDSTGLKVEASGNAPKPPVLTIAN
;
A
#
# COMPACT_ATOMS: atom_id res chain seq x y z
N MET A 1 -9.11 -6.06 9.60
CA MET A 1 -7.62 -6.10 9.67
C MET A 1 -7.09 -4.90 8.92
N GLU A 2 -6.05 -4.25 9.43
CA GLU A 2 -5.38 -3.15 8.72
C GLU A 2 -3.92 -3.53 8.47
N ILE A 3 -3.43 -3.20 7.27
CA ILE A 3 -2.03 -3.36 6.88
C ILE A 3 -1.48 -1.98 6.56
N THR A 4 -0.37 -1.63 7.21
CA THR A 4 0.41 -0.44 6.87
C THR A 4 1.69 -0.88 6.17
N ILE A 5 2.01 -0.23 5.06
CA ILE A 5 3.22 -0.49 4.28
C ILE A 5 4.00 0.81 4.19
N HIS A 6 5.28 0.78 4.56
CA HIS A 6 6.22 1.88 4.39
C HIS A 6 7.27 1.42 3.38
N LEU A 7 7.39 2.17 2.30
CA LEU A 7 8.37 1.95 1.25
C LEU A 7 9.19 3.21 1.07
N LYS A 8 10.51 3.04 1.10
CA LYS A 8 11.48 4.06 0.72
C LYS A 8 12.38 3.49 -0.35
N ALA A 9 12.43 4.14 -1.51
CA ALA A 9 13.35 3.75 -2.57
C ALA A 9 14.82 3.92 -2.15
N SER A 10 15.74 3.26 -2.86
CA SER A 10 17.16 3.49 -2.66
C SER A 10 17.55 4.93 -3.00
N SER A 11 18.60 5.45 -2.37
CA SER A 11 19.12 6.79 -2.66
C SER A 11 19.65 6.94 -4.09
N ASN A 12 20.11 5.82 -4.68
CA ASN A 12 20.42 5.66 -6.10
C ASN A 12 20.21 4.21 -6.54
N ASN A 13 20.30 3.94 -7.84
CA ASN A 13 19.98 2.63 -8.43
C ASN A 13 20.95 1.50 -8.07
N ASP A 14 22.09 1.81 -7.44
CA ASP A 14 23.15 0.83 -7.13
C ASP A 14 23.39 0.71 -5.61
N THR A 15 22.67 1.47 -4.78
CA THR A 15 22.82 1.47 -3.32
C THR A 15 21.72 0.67 -2.64
N ARG A 16 22.11 -0.16 -1.67
CA ARG A 16 21.21 -1.01 -0.90
C ARG A 16 20.82 -0.32 0.41
N ASP A 17 20.07 0.78 0.30
CA ASP A 17 19.55 1.57 1.41
C ASP A 17 18.03 1.83 1.32
N GLY A 18 17.35 1.07 0.46
CA GLY A 18 15.90 1.04 0.39
C GLY A 18 15.29 0.35 1.61
N VAL A 19 14.09 0.80 1.99
CA VAL A 19 13.36 0.31 3.16
C VAL A 19 12.04 -0.30 2.73
N ILE A 20 11.77 -1.49 3.24
CA ILE A 20 10.48 -2.17 3.16
C ILE A 20 10.08 -2.54 4.57
N GLU A 21 9.00 -1.97 5.05
CA GLU A 21 8.45 -2.30 6.35
C GLU A 21 6.95 -2.54 6.24
N MET A 22 6.49 -3.59 6.92
CA MET A 22 5.07 -3.92 6.98
C MET A 22 4.65 -4.11 8.42
N TRP A 23 3.49 -3.54 8.72
CA TRP A 23 2.84 -3.65 10.01
C TRP A 23 1.40 -4.04 9.83
N HIS A 24 0.85 -4.66 10.87
CA HIS A 24 -0.56 -5.01 10.90
C HIS A 24 -1.17 -4.69 12.27
N ARG A 25 -2.49 -4.52 12.27
CA ARG A 25 -3.33 -4.58 13.47
C ARG A 25 -4.65 -5.27 13.16
N TRP A 26 -5.27 -5.88 14.15
CA TRP A 26 -6.65 -6.34 14.06
C TRP A 26 -7.61 -5.15 14.12
N GLU A 27 -8.86 -5.35 13.68
CA GLU A 27 -9.85 -4.27 13.55
C GLU A 27 -10.14 -3.57 14.89
N ASN A 28 -10.17 -4.33 15.98
CA ASN A 28 -10.45 -3.84 17.32
C ASN A 28 -9.20 -3.48 18.13
N GLU A 29 -8.00 -3.63 17.56
CA GLU A 29 -6.76 -3.21 18.22
C GLU A 29 -6.54 -1.71 18.00
N PRO A 30 -6.16 -0.92 19.02
CA PRO A 30 -5.83 0.48 18.83
C PRO A 30 -4.61 0.63 17.92
N ALA A 31 -4.50 1.80 17.26
CA ALA A 31 -3.36 2.10 16.37
C ALA A 31 -1.99 1.94 17.06
N SER A 32 -1.93 2.23 18.36
CA SER A 32 -0.72 2.06 19.19
C SER A 32 -0.29 0.61 19.38
N GLU A 33 -1.17 -0.37 19.12
CA GLU A 33 -0.86 -1.80 19.22
C GLU A 33 -0.44 -2.42 17.88
N ARG A 34 -0.30 -1.61 16.83
CA ARG A 34 0.15 -2.06 15.52
C ARG A 34 1.53 -2.72 15.61
N LYS A 35 1.65 -3.94 15.08
CA LYS A 35 2.86 -4.79 15.17
C LYS A 35 3.60 -4.82 13.85
N GLN A 36 4.90 -4.58 13.90
CA GLN A 36 5.77 -4.83 12.75
C GLN A 36 5.95 -6.32 12.58
N PHE A 37 5.68 -6.83 11.37
CA PHE A 37 5.88 -8.25 11.06
C PHE A 37 6.89 -8.46 9.93
N HIS A 38 7.27 -7.40 9.22
CA HIS A 38 8.31 -7.46 8.21
C HIS A 38 9.15 -6.17 8.18
N LYS A 39 10.46 -6.34 8.04
CA LYS A 39 11.42 -5.24 7.94
C LYS A 39 12.65 -5.63 7.12
N ILE A 40 12.94 -4.83 6.10
CA ILE A 40 14.18 -4.84 5.32
C ILE A 40 14.65 -3.39 5.23
N THR A 41 15.93 -3.15 5.52
CA THR A 41 16.53 -1.79 5.48
C THR A 41 17.70 -1.67 4.50
N ASP A 42 17.99 -2.75 3.77
CA ASP A 42 19.05 -2.86 2.78
C ASP A 42 18.48 -3.35 1.43
N ALA A 43 17.24 -2.98 1.12
CA ALA A 43 16.63 -3.34 -0.15
C ALA A 43 17.27 -2.55 -1.30
N LEU A 44 17.42 -3.20 -2.46
CA LEU A 44 17.74 -2.49 -3.69
C LEU A 44 16.42 -2.16 -4.39
N LEU A 45 15.97 -0.91 -4.25
CA LEU A 45 14.71 -0.42 -4.81
C LEU A 45 15.00 0.71 -5.78
N SER A 46 14.61 0.54 -7.04
CA SER A 46 14.84 1.56 -8.06
C SER A 46 14.30 2.92 -7.63
N LYS A 47 15.15 3.94 -7.71
CA LYS A 47 14.74 5.30 -7.40
C LYS A 47 13.85 5.82 -8.53
N PRO A 48 12.78 6.57 -8.22
CA PRO A 48 12.04 7.26 -9.26
C PRO A 48 12.89 8.29 -10.01
N SER A 49 12.56 8.54 -11.27
CA SER A 49 13.29 9.49 -12.14
C SER A 49 13.28 10.93 -11.60
N SER A 50 12.26 11.31 -10.83
CA SER A 50 12.13 12.60 -10.15
C SER A 50 11.18 12.53 -8.94
N GLY A 51 11.25 13.53 -8.05
CA GLY A 51 10.36 13.65 -6.87
C GLY A 51 10.82 12.88 -5.63
N ILE A 52 9.88 12.64 -4.72
CA ILE A 52 10.11 11.97 -3.43
C ILE A 52 10.44 10.48 -3.66
N GLN A 53 11.31 9.93 -2.81
CA GLN A 53 11.76 8.53 -2.85
C GLN A 53 10.70 7.56 -2.27
N GLY A 54 9.44 7.76 -2.60
CA GLY A 54 8.31 6.93 -2.18
C GLY A 54 7.79 6.05 -3.32
N TRP A 55 6.93 5.09 -2.96
CA TRP A 55 6.17 4.32 -3.94
C TRP A 55 5.10 5.21 -4.59
N LYS A 56 5.24 5.50 -5.89
CA LYS A 56 4.31 6.35 -6.64
C LYS A 56 3.86 5.78 -7.98
N GLU A 57 4.35 4.58 -8.33
CA GLU A 57 4.14 3.95 -9.63
C GLU A 57 3.94 2.43 -9.41
N GLY A 58 3.04 1.83 -10.20
CA GLY A 58 2.75 0.39 -10.16
C GLY A 58 1.29 0.08 -9.85
N TYR A 59 1.02 -1.17 -9.50
CA TYR A 59 -0.31 -1.68 -9.17
C TYR A 59 -0.41 -1.91 -7.67
N PHE A 60 -1.46 -1.40 -7.04
CA PHE A 60 -1.72 -1.57 -5.60
C PHE A 60 -1.77 -3.04 -5.18
N MET A 61 -2.39 -3.90 -5.99
CA MET A 61 -2.46 -5.35 -5.78
C MET A 61 -1.48 -6.16 -6.65
N GLY A 62 -0.61 -5.49 -7.44
CA GLY A 62 0.20 -6.19 -8.42
C GLY A 62 -0.62 -6.91 -9.50
N TRP A 63 0.01 -7.88 -10.16
CA TRP A 63 -0.67 -8.85 -11.03
C TRP A 63 -1.09 -10.07 -10.20
N ALA A 64 -2.01 -9.88 -9.26
CA ALA A 64 -2.37 -10.88 -8.26
C ALA A 64 -3.05 -12.16 -8.81
N ASN A 65 -3.56 -12.15 -10.04
CA ASN A 65 -4.47 -13.22 -10.51
C ASN A 65 -3.76 -14.44 -11.12
N GLY A 66 -2.48 -14.32 -11.49
CA GLY A 66 -1.75 -15.38 -12.21
C GLY A 66 -1.63 -16.74 -11.51
N PRO A 67 -1.48 -16.82 -10.17
CA PRO A 67 -1.23 -18.10 -9.50
C PRO A 67 -2.47 -18.80 -8.94
N TYR A 68 -3.66 -18.18 -8.97
CA TYR A 68 -4.87 -18.77 -8.39
C TYR A 68 -5.56 -19.69 -9.41
N SER A 69 -5.82 -20.94 -9.02
CA SER A 69 -6.51 -21.93 -9.87
C SER A 69 -8.03 -21.77 -9.92
N GLN A 70 -8.57 -20.82 -9.16
CA GLN A 70 -9.99 -20.48 -9.06
C GLN A 70 -10.15 -18.97 -8.94
N ASP A 71 -11.32 -18.46 -9.30
CA ASP A 71 -11.68 -17.05 -9.10
C ASP A 71 -11.51 -16.69 -7.63
N THR A 72 -10.75 -15.63 -7.39
CA THR A 72 -10.41 -15.17 -6.03
C THR A 72 -10.79 -13.70 -5.91
N GLU A 73 -11.66 -13.41 -4.95
CA GLU A 73 -12.13 -12.06 -4.65
C GLU A 73 -11.42 -11.50 -3.41
N TRP A 74 -11.07 -10.22 -3.47
CA TRP A 74 -10.45 -9.49 -2.36
C TRP A 74 -11.33 -8.30 -1.99
N LEU A 75 -11.73 -8.20 -0.73
CA LEU A 75 -12.46 -7.04 -0.20
C LEU A 75 -11.46 -6.12 0.52
N ILE A 76 -11.23 -4.95 -0.05
CA ILE A 76 -10.28 -3.96 0.45
C ILE A 76 -11.00 -2.63 0.54
N ASP A 77 -10.85 -1.96 1.68
CA ASP A 77 -11.49 -0.68 1.97
C ASP A 77 -10.53 0.22 2.74
N HIS A 78 -10.86 1.52 2.80
CA HIS A 78 -10.10 2.56 3.51
C HIS A 78 -8.63 2.66 3.08
N ILE A 79 -8.39 2.66 1.76
CA ILE A 79 -7.05 2.81 1.20
C ILE A 79 -6.57 4.26 1.36
N THR A 80 -5.44 4.45 2.05
CA THR A 80 -4.76 5.74 2.16
C THR A 80 -3.34 5.62 1.60
N ILE A 81 -2.95 6.52 0.71
CA ILE A 81 -1.58 6.69 0.23
C ILE A 81 -1.08 8.04 0.74
N SER A 82 0.09 8.06 1.39
CA SER A 82 0.59 9.23 2.11
C SER A 82 2.11 9.34 1.97
N GLU A 83 2.60 10.57 1.89
CA GLU A 83 4.03 10.89 1.96
C GLU A 83 4.52 11.02 3.43
N GLU A 84 3.57 11.02 4.37
CA GLU A 84 3.81 11.03 5.82
C GLU A 84 3.59 9.65 6.43
N SER A 85 4.24 9.37 7.56
CA SER A 85 4.06 8.14 8.32
C SER A 85 2.61 7.95 8.77
N LEU A 86 2.08 6.75 8.52
CA LEU A 86 0.74 6.34 8.95
C LEU A 86 0.76 5.50 10.24
N LEU A 87 1.93 5.23 10.81
CA LEU A 87 2.08 4.33 11.98
C LEU A 87 1.38 4.85 13.23
N ASP A 88 1.30 6.17 13.40
CA ASP A 88 0.59 6.78 14.52
C ASP A 88 -0.83 7.21 14.13
N SER A 89 -1.22 7.00 12.87
CA SER A 89 -2.55 7.32 12.38
C SER A 89 -3.53 6.19 12.71
N THR A 90 -4.79 6.56 12.98
CA THR A 90 -5.89 5.61 13.16
C THR A 90 -6.40 5.02 11.84
N GLY A 91 -5.74 5.30 10.71
CA GLY A 91 -6.22 4.94 9.36
C GLY A 91 -7.47 5.72 8.91
N LEU A 92 -8.14 6.42 9.83
CA LEU A 92 -9.28 7.29 9.57
C LEU A 92 -8.78 8.72 9.33
N LYS A 93 -8.18 8.98 8.17
CA LYS A 93 -8.26 10.33 7.62
C LYS A 93 -9.66 10.45 7.04
N VAL A 94 -10.48 11.32 7.62
CA VAL A 94 -11.79 11.68 7.05
C VAL A 94 -11.51 12.33 5.70
N GLU A 95 -11.56 11.53 4.63
CA GLU A 95 -11.62 12.03 3.27
C GLU A 95 -12.84 12.94 3.17
N ALA A 96 -12.63 14.14 2.62
CA ALA A 96 -13.64 15.17 2.51
C ALA A 96 -14.93 14.62 1.88
N SER A 97 -16.07 15.05 2.43
CA SER A 97 -17.40 14.77 1.88
C SER A 97 -17.46 15.13 0.39
N GLY A 98 -17.66 14.15 -0.49
CA GLY A 98 -18.10 14.42 -1.86
C GLY A 98 -17.66 13.39 -2.89
N ASN A 99 -18.59 12.49 -3.25
CA ASN A 99 -18.60 11.64 -4.43
C ASN A 99 -17.52 10.54 -4.51
N ALA A 100 -17.80 9.41 -3.85
CA ALA A 100 -17.17 8.15 -4.22
C ALA A 100 -17.38 7.88 -5.73
N PRO A 101 -16.34 7.48 -6.49
CA PRO A 101 -16.47 7.10 -7.88
C PRO A 101 -17.46 5.94 -8.02
N LYS A 102 -18.36 6.01 -9.01
CA LYS A 102 -19.23 4.86 -9.32
C LYS A 102 -18.39 3.74 -9.93
N PRO A 103 -18.65 2.47 -9.57
CA PRO A 103 -17.94 1.34 -10.17
C PRO A 103 -18.16 1.32 -11.69
N PRO A 104 -17.16 0.88 -12.48
CA PRO A 104 -17.30 0.77 -13.93
C PRO A 104 -18.37 -0.27 -14.30
N VAL A 105 -19.20 0.06 -15.29
CA VAL A 105 -20.23 -0.84 -15.81
C VAL A 105 -19.59 -1.72 -16.89
N LEU A 106 -19.58 -3.04 -16.67
CA LEU A 106 -19.16 -4.01 -17.68
C LEU A 106 -20.15 -3.97 -18.86
N THR A 107 -19.67 -3.63 -20.05
CA THR A 107 -20.44 -3.78 -21.28
C THR A 107 -19.98 -5.05 -21.98
N ILE A 108 -20.85 -6.06 -22.04
CA ILE A 108 -20.59 -7.29 -22.80
C ILE A 108 -20.96 -6.99 -24.25
N ALA A 109 -19.99 -7.05 -25.16
CA ALA A 109 -20.26 -7.00 -26.59
C ALA A 109 -20.79 -8.37 -27.03
N ASN A 110 -21.98 -8.37 -27.65
CA ASN A 110 -22.55 -9.53 -28.33
C ASN A 110 -21.86 -9.80 -29.67
#